data_AF-A0A7Y7TMT9-F1
#
_entry.id   AF-A0A7Y7TMT9-F1
#
_cell.length_a   1.000
_cell.length_b   1.000
_cell.length_c   1.000
_cell.angle_alpha   90.00
_cell.angle_beta   90.00
_cell.angle_gamma   90.00
#
_symmetry.space_group_name_H-M   'P 1'
#
loop_
_entity.id
_entity.type
_entity.pdbx_description
1 polymer ?
#
loop_
_entity_poly.entity_id
_entity_poly.type
_entity_poly.pdbx_seq_one_letter_code
_entity_poly.pdbx_strand_id
1 'polypeptide(L)'
;DPSNSGLTNWSTPQFMQKGNTPMAIDSSTPPKIAYASKFRELNVTGTLDLAMWDPIHVIFLGDYVKNLGFDKGTVSANYGSDVKRETLGYQIGVSVGYPAVRNPWEWKALFYYKYLESDAVMDAFTDSDFNLGGTNAKGWIAGGDLGLAKNVWLSTRWFSSNEISGVPLSIDVLHLNINARF
;
A
#
# COMPACT_ATOMS: atom_id res chain seq x y z
N ASP A 1 0.59 30.21 5.00
CA ASP A 1 0.92 31.18 6.05
C ASP A 1 0.05 30.85 7.25
N PRO A 2 0.61 30.24 8.30
CA PRO A 2 -0.13 29.89 9.52
C PRO A 2 -0.64 31.12 10.29
N SER A 3 -0.25 32.35 9.91
CA SER A 3 -0.76 33.59 10.50
C SER A 3 -2.13 34.03 9.99
N ASN A 4 -2.68 33.37 8.96
CA ASN A 4 -3.98 33.70 8.36
C ASN A 4 -4.92 32.48 8.41
N SER A 5 -5.35 32.13 9.63
CA SER A 5 -6.22 30.99 9.93
C SER A 5 -7.52 31.06 9.12
N GLY A 6 -7.70 30.15 8.16
CA GLY A 6 -8.94 30.04 7.37
C GLY A 6 -8.76 29.89 5.86
N LEU A 7 -7.74 30.51 5.25
CA LEU A 7 -7.60 30.60 3.79
C LEU A 7 -7.27 29.27 3.11
N THR A 8 -6.65 28.33 3.83
CA THR A 8 -6.28 26.99 3.34
C THR A 8 -7.07 25.87 4.00
N ASN A 9 -8.12 26.19 4.77
CA ASN A 9 -8.89 25.16 5.46
C ASN A 9 -9.57 24.18 4.50
N TRP A 10 -9.86 24.59 3.27
CA TRP A 10 -10.41 23.73 2.21
C TRP A 10 -9.44 22.66 1.71
N SER A 11 -8.12 22.80 1.96
CA SER A 11 -7.13 21.77 1.61
C SER A 11 -6.92 20.75 2.72
N THR A 12 -7.68 20.83 3.82
CA THR A 12 -7.69 19.77 4.84
C THR A 12 -8.34 18.54 4.22
N PRO A 13 -7.62 17.41 4.09
CA PRO A 13 -8.24 16.16 3.65
C PRO A 13 -9.28 15.70 4.68
N GLN A 14 -10.37 15.11 4.20
CA GLN A 14 -11.40 14.52 5.08
C GLN A 14 -10.87 13.32 5.86
N PHE A 15 -9.84 12.67 5.33
CA PHE A 15 -9.19 11.51 5.91
C PHE A 15 -7.70 11.52 5.53
N MET A 16 -6.83 11.33 6.53
CA MET A 16 -5.41 11.01 6.36
C MET A 16 -5.15 9.79 7.23
N GLN A 17 -4.32 8.90 6.72
CA GLN A 17 -3.79 7.78 7.48
C GLN A 17 -2.42 8.19 8.05
N LYS A 18 -1.49 7.23 8.08
CA LYS A 18 -0.11 7.42 8.53
C LYS A 18 0.86 7.33 7.35
N GLY A 19 2.05 7.86 7.56
CA GLY A 19 3.18 7.71 6.64
C GLY A 19 3.50 8.96 5.83
N ASN A 20 2.52 9.59 5.16
CA ASN A 20 2.79 10.82 4.39
C ASN A 20 3.31 11.96 5.29
N THR A 21 4.17 12.81 4.74
CA THR A 21 4.68 13.98 5.45
C THR A 21 3.55 15.01 5.67
N PRO A 22 3.17 15.34 6.92
CA PRO A 22 2.11 16.32 7.18
C PRO A 22 2.66 17.75 7.15
N MET A 23 1.78 18.72 6.90
CA MET A 23 2.04 20.14 7.14
C MET A 23 0.89 20.75 7.94
N ALA A 24 1.21 21.65 8.87
CA ALA A 24 0.19 22.43 9.59
C ALA A 24 -0.32 23.55 8.69
N ILE A 25 -1.64 23.62 8.50
CA ILE A 25 -2.31 24.64 7.66
C ILE A 25 -3.09 25.67 8.48
N ASP A 26 -3.28 25.41 9.78
CA ASP A 26 -3.92 26.31 10.73
C ASP A 26 -3.32 26.08 12.13
N SER A 27 -3.35 27.11 12.98
CA SER A 27 -2.91 27.08 14.37
C SER A 27 -4.03 26.70 15.35
N SER A 28 -5.15 26.13 14.86
CA SER A 28 -6.25 25.64 15.70
C SER A 28 -5.78 24.57 16.70
N THR A 29 -6.58 24.28 17.72
CA THR A 29 -6.29 23.19 18.67
C THR A 29 -7.42 22.16 18.65
N PRO A 30 -7.21 20.95 18.09
CA PRO A 30 -5.98 20.49 17.44
C PRO A 30 -5.70 21.20 16.10
N PRO A 31 -4.43 21.23 15.65
CA PRO A 31 -4.07 21.89 14.40
C PRO A 31 -4.66 21.15 13.20
N LYS A 32 -5.13 21.89 12.20
CA LYS A 32 -5.49 21.29 10.92
C LYS A 32 -4.23 20.94 10.15
N ILE A 33 -4.20 19.73 9.60
CA ILE A 33 -3.09 19.20 8.83
C ILE A 33 -3.49 18.96 7.38
N ALA A 34 -2.51 19.02 6.49
CA ALA A 34 -2.63 18.61 5.09
C ALA A 34 -1.35 17.89 4.65
N TYR A 35 -1.31 17.39 3.42
CA TYR A 35 -0.09 16.84 2.86
C TYR A 35 0.94 17.93 2.56
N ALA A 36 2.17 17.76 3.03
CA ALA A 36 3.27 18.67 2.71
C ALA A 36 3.70 18.57 1.24
N SER A 37 3.53 17.38 0.64
CA SER A 37 3.88 17.09 -0.75
C SER A 37 2.71 17.28 -1.72
N LYS A 38 3.03 17.65 -2.96
CA LYS A 38 2.13 17.46 -4.09
C LYS A 38 2.23 16.02 -4.58
N PHE A 39 1.13 15.48 -5.09
CA PHE A 39 1.09 14.14 -5.68
C PHE A 39 0.86 14.24 -7.18
N ARG A 40 1.82 13.73 -7.94
CA ARG A 40 1.71 13.48 -9.38
C ARG A 40 2.40 12.16 -9.66
N GLU A 41 1.65 11.07 -9.52
CA GLU A 41 2.21 9.72 -9.57
C GLU A 41 2.39 9.24 -11.02
N LEU A 42 3.58 8.71 -11.30
CA LEU A 42 3.80 7.80 -12.42
C LEU A 42 3.71 6.38 -11.89
N ASN A 43 2.77 5.59 -12.40
CA ASN A 43 2.61 4.18 -12.05
C ASN A 43 2.81 3.30 -13.30
N VAL A 44 3.53 2.20 -13.13
CA VAL A 44 3.78 1.18 -14.16
C VAL A 44 3.56 -0.19 -13.53
N THR A 45 2.63 -0.94 -14.09
CA THR A 45 2.30 -2.31 -13.66
C THR A 45 2.53 -3.28 -14.81
N GLY A 46 3.05 -4.46 -14.50
CA GLY A 46 3.26 -5.55 -15.45
C GLY A 46 2.99 -6.91 -14.83
N THR A 47 2.47 -7.82 -15.64
CA THR A 47 2.19 -9.21 -15.27
C THR A 47 2.72 -10.13 -16.36
N LEU A 48 3.39 -11.21 -15.96
CA LEU A 48 3.82 -12.27 -16.86
C LEU A 48 3.21 -13.59 -16.39
N ASP A 49 2.37 -14.19 -17.23
CA ASP A 49 1.72 -15.47 -16.97
C ASP A 49 2.38 -16.59 -17.80
N LEU A 50 2.96 -17.57 -17.10
CA LEU A 50 3.57 -18.75 -17.70
C LEU A 50 2.68 -19.98 -17.50
N ALA A 51 1.93 -20.33 -18.54
CA ALA A 51 1.04 -21.50 -18.59
C ALA A 51 1.75 -22.76 -19.11
N MET A 52 2.95 -23.05 -18.60
CA MET A 52 3.76 -24.17 -19.11
C MET A 52 3.34 -25.55 -18.58
N TRP A 53 2.52 -25.61 -17.52
CA TRP A 53 2.13 -26.84 -16.84
C TRP A 53 0.62 -26.90 -16.61
N ASP A 54 -0.19 -26.96 -17.67
CA ASP A 54 -1.66 -26.99 -17.54
C ASP A 54 -2.13 -28.04 -16.50
N PRO A 55 -3.01 -27.67 -15.53
CA PRO A 55 -3.69 -26.37 -15.35
C PRO A 55 -2.97 -25.35 -14.44
N ILE A 56 -1.72 -25.62 -14.06
CA ILE A 56 -0.89 -24.81 -13.16
C ILE A 56 -0.15 -23.70 -13.91
N HIS A 57 -0.32 -22.48 -13.41
CA HIS A 57 0.33 -21.29 -13.92
C HIS A 57 1.35 -20.78 -12.92
N VAL A 58 2.42 -20.15 -13.44
CA VAL A 58 3.35 -19.33 -12.66
C VAL A 58 3.20 -17.90 -13.14
N ILE A 59 2.68 -17.03 -12.28
CA ILE A 59 2.38 -15.64 -12.61
C ILE A 59 3.29 -14.73 -11.81
N PHE A 60 4.09 -13.93 -12.50
CA PHE A 60 4.89 -12.86 -11.93
C PHE A 60 4.16 -11.53 -12.02
N LEU A 61 4.24 -10.73 -10.97
CA LEU A 61 3.69 -9.38 -10.91
C LEU A 61 4.78 -8.40 -10.51
N GLY A 62 4.79 -7.25 -11.19
CA GLY A 62 5.56 -6.08 -10.81
C GLY A 62 4.69 -4.85 -10.87
N ASP A 63 4.73 -4.04 -9.82
CA ASP A 63 4.13 -2.71 -9.78
C ASP A 63 5.18 -1.72 -9.27
N TYR A 64 5.24 -0.56 -9.89
CA TYR A 64 6.17 0.51 -9.54
C TYR A 64 5.45 1.84 -9.58
N VAL A 65 5.65 2.66 -8.56
CA VAL A 65 5.11 4.02 -8.49
C VAL A 65 6.18 5.01 -8.07
N LYS A 66 6.11 6.21 -8.65
CA LYS A 66 6.96 7.34 -8.25
C LYS A 66 6.17 8.64 -8.24
N ASN A 67 6.23 9.37 -7.14
CA ASN A 67 5.67 10.70 -7.05
C ASN A 67 6.60 11.73 -7.72
N LEU A 68 6.21 12.22 -8.90
CA LEU A 68 6.91 13.25 -9.66
C LEU A 68 6.54 14.68 -9.21
N GLY A 69 5.60 14.82 -8.29
CA GLY A 69 5.16 16.09 -7.72
C GLY A 69 5.97 16.54 -6.51
N PHE A 70 6.76 15.64 -5.92
CA PHE A 70 7.54 15.91 -4.72
C PHE A 70 8.70 16.87 -4.99
N ASP A 71 8.76 17.95 -4.20
CA ASP A 71 9.88 18.87 -4.17
C ASP A 71 10.45 18.96 -2.74
N LYS A 72 11.71 18.53 -2.55
CA LYS A 72 12.31 18.41 -1.21
C LYS A 72 12.33 19.75 -0.48
N GLY A 73 12.66 20.84 -1.16
CA GLY A 73 12.75 22.17 -0.55
C GLY A 73 11.38 22.63 -0.05
N THR A 74 10.35 22.54 -0.91
CA THR A 74 8.97 22.87 -0.57
C THR A 74 8.45 22.01 0.58
N VAL A 75 8.65 20.69 0.52
CA VAL A 75 8.16 19.77 1.57
C VAL A 75 8.87 20.03 2.90
N SER A 76 10.19 20.23 2.90
CA SER A 76 10.95 20.53 4.12
C SER A 76 10.51 21.86 4.75
N ALA A 77 10.24 22.87 3.92
CA ALA A 77 9.71 24.15 4.38
C ALA A 77 8.30 24.03 4.96
N ASN A 78 7.44 23.23 4.33
CA ASN A 78 6.07 22.97 4.80
C ASN A 78 6.04 22.13 6.09
N TYR A 79 6.97 21.18 6.23
CA TYR A 79 7.12 20.33 7.42
C TYR A 79 7.81 21.06 8.58
N GLY A 80 8.67 22.04 8.29
CA GLY A 80 9.44 22.80 9.28
C GLY A 80 10.81 22.20 9.63
N SER A 81 11.25 21.15 8.94
CA SER A 81 12.60 20.57 9.09
C SER A 81 13.02 19.80 7.82
N ASP A 82 14.31 19.45 7.69
CA ASP A 82 14.80 18.70 6.53
C ASP A 82 14.15 17.30 6.47
N VAL A 83 13.50 16.99 5.34
CA VAL A 83 12.90 15.68 5.11
C VAL A 83 13.73 14.82 4.15
N LYS A 84 13.63 13.50 4.28
CA LYS A 84 14.18 12.58 3.28
C LYS A 84 13.30 12.59 2.02
N ARG A 85 13.92 12.35 0.86
CA ARG A 85 13.17 12.16 -0.39
C ARG A 85 12.68 10.71 -0.44
N GLU A 86 11.44 10.52 -0.04
CA GLU A 86 10.77 9.24 0.10
C GLU A 86 9.55 9.23 -0.83
N THR A 87 9.76 8.91 -2.11
CA THR A 87 8.83 9.20 -3.22
C THR A 87 8.52 8.00 -4.10
N LEU A 88 9.01 6.81 -3.73
CA LEU A 88 9.00 5.62 -4.56
C LEU A 88 8.27 4.48 -3.86
N GLY A 89 7.51 3.71 -4.63
CA GLY A 89 6.92 2.46 -4.18
C GLY A 89 7.10 1.37 -5.21
N TYR A 90 7.20 0.14 -4.77
CA TYR A 90 7.11 -1.02 -5.65
C TYR A 90 6.53 -2.24 -4.92
N GLN A 91 5.92 -3.12 -5.71
CA GLN A 91 5.52 -4.44 -5.30
C GLN A 91 6.00 -5.44 -6.34
N ILE A 92 6.68 -6.48 -5.90
CA ILE A 92 7.07 -7.60 -6.76
C ILE A 92 6.56 -8.89 -6.17
N GLY A 93 6.25 -9.85 -7.04
CA GLY A 93 5.55 -11.02 -6.57
C GLY A 93 5.49 -12.17 -7.53
N VAL A 94 5.26 -13.36 -6.96
CA VAL A 94 4.94 -14.57 -7.71
C VAL A 94 3.70 -15.23 -7.12
N SER A 95 2.88 -15.79 -7.99
CA SER A 95 1.82 -16.72 -7.61
C SER A 95 1.93 -17.99 -8.44
N VAL A 96 1.62 -19.13 -7.82
CA VAL A 96 1.73 -20.45 -8.42
C VAL A 96 0.48 -21.24 -8.10
N GLY A 97 -0.09 -21.93 -9.08
CA GLY A 97 -1.24 -22.81 -8.89
C GLY A 97 -2.29 -22.65 -9.97
N TYR A 98 -3.52 -23.01 -9.64
CA TYR A 98 -4.68 -22.82 -10.51
C TYR A 98 -5.00 -21.33 -10.65
N PRO A 99 -5.23 -20.80 -11.86
CA PRO A 99 -5.64 -19.40 -12.07
C PRO A 99 -6.89 -19.02 -11.28
N ALA A 100 -7.83 -19.96 -11.16
CA ALA A 100 -9.02 -19.86 -10.34
C ALA A 100 -9.25 -21.16 -9.57
N VAL A 101 -9.49 -21.05 -8.26
CA VAL A 101 -9.86 -22.18 -7.40
C VAL A 101 -11.38 -22.29 -7.39
N ARG A 102 -11.91 -23.37 -7.97
CA ARG A 102 -13.35 -23.65 -8.14
C ARG A 102 -13.72 -25.07 -7.74
N ASN A 103 -12.79 -26.02 -7.84
CA ASN A 103 -13.03 -27.41 -7.49
C ASN A 103 -12.27 -27.82 -6.22
N PRO A 104 -12.70 -28.90 -5.53
CA PRO A 104 -11.95 -29.45 -4.41
C PRO A 104 -10.50 -29.72 -4.80
N TRP A 105 -9.56 -29.45 -3.90
CA TRP A 105 -8.12 -29.67 -4.05
C TRP A 105 -7.39 -28.77 -5.06
N GLU A 106 -8.10 -27.92 -5.80
CA GLU A 106 -7.45 -26.84 -6.53
C GLU A 106 -6.83 -25.86 -5.53
N TRP A 107 -5.65 -25.36 -5.86
CA TRP A 107 -4.90 -24.50 -4.95
C TRP A 107 -4.19 -23.39 -5.70
N LYS A 108 -3.89 -22.31 -4.98
CA LYS A 108 -3.05 -21.22 -5.45
C LYS A 108 -2.28 -20.66 -4.28
N ALA A 109 -0.97 -20.52 -4.41
CA ALA A 109 -0.12 -19.85 -3.44
C ALA A 109 0.37 -18.52 -4.03
N LEU A 110 0.62 -17.54 -3.16
CA LEU A 110 1.28 -16.30 -3.53
C LEU A 110 2.29 -15.85 -2.50
N PHE A 111 3.29 -15.13 -2.98
CA PHE A 111 4.33 -14.53 -2.16
C PHE A 111 4.85 -13.25 -2.80
N TYR A 112 4.56 -12.13 -2.16
CA TYR A 112 4.87 -10.79 -2.64
C TYR A 112 5.72 -10.03 -1.61
N TYR A 113 6.53 -9.11 -2.11
CA TYR A 113 7.20 -8.10 -1.30
C TYR A 113 6.73 -6.72 -1.75
N LYS A 114 6.41 -5.87 -0.77
CA LYS A 114 5.95 -4.49 -0.99
C LYS A 114 6.88 -3.54 -0.25
N TYR A 115 7.24 -2.44 -0.90
CA TYR A 115 8.01 -1.35 -0.32
C TYR A 115 7.36 -0.04 -0.78
N LEU A 116 6.90 0.78 0.15
CA LEU A 116 6.13 1.99 -0.16
C LEU A 116 6.60 3.14 0.73
N GLU A 117 7.35 4.06 0.14
CA GLU A 117 7.88 5.24 0.84
C GLU A 117 6.79 6.24 1.23
N SER A 118 7.11 7.06 2.22
CA SER A 118 6.23 8.03 2.88
C SER A 118 5.42 8.88 1.91
N ASP A 119 6.02 9.53 0.92
CA ASP A 119 5.36 10.43 -0.03
C ASP A 119 5.32 9.85 -1.46
N ALA A 120 5.31 8.52 -1.59
CA ALA A 120 5.22 7.83 -2.88
C ALA A 120 3.82 7.91 -3.50
N VAL A 121 2.79 7.78 -2.68
CA VAL A 121 1.37 7.91 -3.02
C VAL A 121 0.62 8.62 -1.91
N MET A 122 -0.58 9.10 -2.19
CA MET A 122 -1.47 9.60 -1.14
C MET A 122 -1.98 8.43 -0.26
N ASP A 123 -1.78 8.53 1.04
CA ASP A 123 -2.08 7.49 2.03
C ASP A 123 -3.57 7.14 2.08
N ALA A 124 -4.46 8.10 1.80
CA ALA A 124 -5.89 7.90 1.74
C ALA A 124 -6.34 6.86 0.69
N PHE A 125 -5.51 6.58 -0.32
CA PHE A 125 -5.80 5.60 -1.37
C PHE A 125 -5.01 4.29 -1.24
N THR A 126 -4.27 4.13 -0.15
CA THR A 126 -3.53 2.89 0.11
C THR A 126 -4.46 1.77 0.61
N ASP A 127 -4.12 0.55 0.22
CA ASP A 127 -4.79 -0.67 0.65
C ASP A 127 -4.78 -0.81 2.18
N SER A 128 -5.94 -1.15 2.76
CA SER A 128 -6.13 -1.19 4.21
C SER A 128 -5.57 -2.44 4.88
N ASP A 129 -5.23 -3.50 4.12
CA ASP A 129 -4.78 -4.76 4.72
C ASP A 129 -3.27 -4.70 5.02
N PHE A 130 -2.46 -4.21 4.07
CA PHE A 130 -1.03 -4.06 4.29
C PHE A 130 -0.72 -2.86 5.19
N ASN A 131 0.06 -3.07 6.26
CA ASN A 131 0.40 -2.04 7.26
C ASN A 131 -0.81 -1.44 7.99
N LEU A 132 -2.00 -2.05 7.90
CA LEU A 132 -3.28 -1.44 8.29
C LEU A 132 -3.53 -0.09 7.61
N GLY A 133 -3.11 -0.01 6.34
CA GLY A 133 -3.13 1.20 5.53
C GLY A 133 -1.99 2.17 5.80
N GLY A 134 -1.97 3.24 5.01
CA GLY A 134 -0.93 4.26 5.02
C GLY A 134 0.26 3.96 4.10
N THR A 135 1.25 4.84 4.18
CA THR A 135 2.55 4.72 3.50
C THR A 135 3.67 4.50 4.52
N ASN A 136 4.93 4.69 4.11
CA ASN A 136 6.12 4.48 4.95
C ASN A 136 6.28 3.03 5.43
N ALA A 137 5.98 2.04 4.58
CA ALA A 137 5.99 0.64 5.00
C ALA A 137 6.61 -0.29 3.97
N LYS A 138 7.35 -1.29 4.48
CA LYS A 138 7.92 -2.37 3.68
C LYS A 138 7.64 -3.71 4.32
N GLY A 139 7.53 -4.77 3.53
CA GLY A 139 7.18 -6.06 4.09
C GLY A 139 6.73 -7.11 3.09
N TRP A 140 6.30 -8.22 3.67
CA TRP A 140 5.93 -9.45 2.96
C TRP A 140 4.42 -9.66 2.98
N ILE A 141 3.92 -10.22 1.88
CA ILE A 141 2.55 -10.67 1.75
C ILE A 141 2.61 -12.11 1.27
N ALA A 142 2.16 -13.04 2.10
CA ALA A 142 2.08 -14.45 1.75
C ALA A 142 0.64 -14.93 1.84
N GLY A 143 0.29 -15.97 1.12
CA GLY A 143 -1.00 -16.60 1.32
C GLY A 143 -1.33 -17.62 0.27
N GLY A 144 -2.56 -18.11 0.33
CA GLY A 144 -3.05 -19.06 -0.63
C GLY A 144 -4.52 -19.37 -0.50
N ASP A 145 -5.04 -19.96 -1.56
CA ASP A 145 -6.40 -20.43 -1.70
C ASP A 145 -6.38 -21.97 -1.81
N LEU A 146 -7.31 -22.64 -1.13
CA LEU A 146 -7.50 -24.09 -1.19
C LEU A 146 -8.98 -24.43 -1.39
N GLY A 147 -9.28 -25.16 -2.46
CA GLY A 147 -10.62 -25.63 -2.79
C GLY A 147 -11.09 -26.71 -1.81
N LEU A 148 -12.19 -26.43 -1.12
CA LEU A 148 -12.79 -27.34 -0.13
C LEU A 148 -13.94 -28.14 -0.74
N ALA A 149 -14.78 -27.48 -1.54
CA ALA A 149 -15.88 -28.08 -2.29
C ALA A 149 -16.05 -27.36 -3.63
N LYS A 150 -16.99 -27.81 -4.47
CA LYS A 150 -17.34 -27.08 -5.68
C LYS A 150 -17.81 -25.67 -5.32
N ASN A 151 -17.12 -24.67 -5.87
CA ASN A 151 -17.29 -23.23 -5.61
C ASN A 151 -17.15 -22.81 -4.15
N VAL A 152 -16.47 -23.62 -3.31
CA VAL A 152 -16.17 -23.26 -1.91
C VAL A 152 -14.68 -23.41 -1.67
N TRP A 153 -14.04 -22.36 -1.17
CA TRP A 153 -12.60 -22.36 -0.93
C TRP A 153 -12.24 -21.59 0.34
N LEU A 154 -11.14 -22.02 0.96
CA LEU A 154 -10.48 -21.31 2.05
C LEU A 154 -9.44 -20.36 1.44
N SER A 155 -9.44 -19.10 1.85
CA SER A 155 -8.42 -18.11 1.52
C SER A 155 -7.66 -17.70 2.76
N THR A 156 -6.34 -17.66 2.64
CA THR A 156 -5.41 -17.26 3.69
C THR A 156 -4.52 -16.12 3.19
N ARG A 157 -4.32 -15.10 4.02
CA ARG A 157 -3.41 -13.99 3.73
C ARG A 157 -2.68 -13.61 5.01
N TRP A 158 -1.36 -13.54 4.94
CA TRP A 158 -0.51 -13.04 6.00
C TRP A 158 0.24 -11.82 5.48
N PHE A 159 0.13 -10.72 6.21
CA PHE A 159 0.83 -9.47 5.96
C PHE A 159 1.80 -9.26 7.11
N SER A 160 3.07 -8.98 6.80
CA SER A 160 4.08 -8.60 7.77
C SER A 160 4.76 -7.34 7.26
N SER A 161 4.73 -6.28 8.06
CA SER A 161 5.16 -4.95 7.63
C SER A 161 5.94 -4.23 8.71
N ASN A 162 6.92 -3.43 8.28
CA ASN A 162 7.75 -2.58 9.11
C ASN A 162 7.81 -1.18 8.52
N GLU A 163 7.90 -0.17 9.39
CA GLU A 163 8.18 1.20 8.96
C GLU A 163 9.54 1.30 8.26
N ILE A 164 9.60 2.11 7.20
CA ILE A 164 10.85 2.35 6.44
C ILE A 164 11.71 3.38 7.17
N SER A 165 11.10 4.47 7.62
CA SER A 165 11.77 5.59 8.29
C SER A 165 10.97 6.05 9.51
N GLY A 166 11.63 6.73 10.45
CA GLY A 166 10.96 7.25 11.65
C GLY A 166 10.95 6.25 12.82
N VAL A 167 9.85 6.25 13.57
CA VAL A 167 9.70 5.48 14.82
C VAL A 167 9.36 4.04 14.47
N PRO A 168 10.09 3.02 14.96
CA PRO A 168 9.81 1.65 14.58
C PRO A 168 8.36 1.24 14.86
N LEU A 169 7.63 0.95 13.79
CA LEU A 169 6.33 0.29 13.81
C LEU A 169 6.45 -1.03 13.05
N SER A 170 5.92 -2.10 13.64
CA SER A 170 5.83 -3.42 13.02
C SER A 170 4.40 -3.91 13.19
N ILE A 171 3.83 -4.43 12.12
CA ILE A 171 2.45 -4.92 12.10
C ILE A 171 2.41 -6.26 11.35
N ASP A 172 1.85 -7.26 12.03
CA ASP A 172 1.56 -8.58 11.48
C ASP A 172 0.05 -8.84 11.51
N VAL A 173 -0.53 -9.22 10.38
CA VAL A 173 -1.97 -9.48 10.22
C VAL A 173 -2.17 -10.80 9.52
N LEU A 174 -3.03 -11.66 10.07
CA LEU A 174 -3.45 -12.92 9.45
C LEU A 174 -4.96 -12.89 9.19
N HIS A 175 -5.35 -13.05 7.92
CA HIS A 175 -6.73 -13.24 7.50
C HIS A 175 -7.00 -14.68 7.12
N LEU A 176 -8.14 -15.21 7.57
CA LEU A 176 -8.66 -16.53 7.24
C LEU A 176 -10.12 -16.38 6.83
N ASN A 177 -10.42 -16.65 5.57
CA ASN A 177 -11.74 -16.43 4.98
C ASN A 177 -12.25 -17.72 4.32
N ILE A 178 -13.50 -18.10 4.58
CA ILE A 178 -14.20 -19.13 3.79
C ILE A 178 -15.09 -18.40 2.79
N ASN A 179 -14.92 -18.73 1.51
CA ASN A 179 -15.66 -18.11 0.42
C ASN A 179 -16.54 -19.15 -0.27
N ALA A 180 -17.72 -18.73 -0.72
CA ALA A 180 -18.64 -19.54 -1.51
C ALA A 180 -19.21 -18.73 -2.67
N ARG A 181 -19.34 -19.35 -3.85
CA ARG A 181 -19.98 -18.76 -5.03
C ARG A 181 -21.13 -19.65 -5.51
N PHE A 182 -22.32 -19.07 -5.65
CA PHE A 182 -23.55 -19.74 -6.07
C PHE A 182 -23.88 -19.45 -7.53
#